data_AF-A0A7S0SEX8-F1
#
_entry.id   AF-A0A7S0SEX8-F1
#
_cell.length_a   1.000
_cell.length_b   1.000
_cell.length_c   1.000
_cell.angle_alpha   90.00
_cell.angle_beta   90.00
_cell.angle_gamma   90.00
#
_symmetry.space_group_name_H-M   'P 1'
#
loop_
_entity.id
_entity.type
_entity.pdbx_description
1 polymer ?
#
loop_
_entity_poly.entity_id
_entity_poly.type
_entity_poly.pdbx_seq_one_letter_code
_entity_poly.pdbx_strand_id
1 'polypeptide(L)'
;AKAVGLSPEVVEEGRTVLAEVAAATAAADVDGTSRRAVDSGAADGGRGGAAPIALAIHSVEVEGFGAFTEAVQYPLHARGVCAVVGDNRDDQCADSNGAGKTTLVMAPMWCLTGQSDLRMEGGVSKALTKLDVVNDGVKAARVRLEGSVDGQPFWVLHTR
;
A
#
# COMPACT_ATOMS: atom_id res chain seq x y z
N ALA A 1 19.13 3.51 8.39
CA ALA A 1 18.03 2.75 9.04
C ALA A 1 18.62 1.52 9.72
N LYS A 2 18.70 1.51 11.06
CA LYS A 2 19.00 0.28 11.80
C LYS A 2 17.66 -0.40 12.02
N ALA A 3 17.45 -1.56 11.38
CA ALA A 3 16.31 -2.41 11.68
C ALA A 3 16.27 -2.67 13.20
N VAL A 4 15.06 -2.90 13.73
CA VAL A 4 14.83 -3.45 15.06
C VAL A 4 15.92 -4.49 15.35
N GLY A 5 16.45 -4.52 16.57
CA GLY A 5 17.45 -5.50 17.03
C GLY A 5 16.90 -6.93 17.11
N LEU A 6 16.18 -7.36 16.07
CA LEU A 6 15.75 -8.72 15.85
C LEU A 6 16.98 -9.59 15.82
N SER A 7 16.89 -10.76 16.46
CA SER A 7 17.97 -11.73 16.38
C SER A 7 18.22 -12.07 14.90
N PRO A 8 19.47 -12.34 14.51
CA PRO A 8 19.81 -12.75 13.14
C PRO A 8 18.94 -13.92 12.65
N GLU A 9 18.57 -14.82 13.56
CA GLU A 9 17.72 -15.98 13.31
C GLU A 9 16.30 -15.59 12.88
N VAL A 10 15.68 -14.60 13.56
CA VAL A 10 14.34 -14.10 13.20
C VAL A 10 14.35 -13.37 11.87
N VAL A 11 15.43 -12.65 11.57
CA VAL A 11 15.60 -11.97 10.27
C VAL A 11 15.70 -12.98 9.14
N GLU A 12 16.45 -14.06 9.35
CA GLU A 12 16.65 -15.08 8.32
C GLU A 12 15.39 -15.91 8.10
N GLU A 13 14.69 -16.29 9.17
CA GLU A 13 13.39 -16.95 9.06
C GLU A 13 12.38 -16.08 8.31
N GLY A 14 12.31 -14.78 8.64
CA GLY A 14 11.43 -13.83 7.93
C GLY A 14 11.76 -13.71 6.44
N ARG A 15 13.04 -13.80 6.05
CA ARG A 15 13.45 -13.80 4.64
C ARG A 15 13.03 -15.08 3.93
N THR A 16 13.17 -16.23 4.57
CA THR A 16 12.73 -17.52 4.02
C THR A 16 11.23 -17.50 3.75
N VAL A 17 10.43 -17.08 4.73
CA VAL A 17 8.97 -16.95 4.57
C VAL A 17 8.62 -15.96 3.46
N LEU A 18 9.27 -14.80 3.39
CA LEU A 18 9.02 -13.83 2.31
C LEU A 18 9.40 -14.37 0.92
N ALA A 19 10.47 -15.16 0.83
CA ALA A 19 10.89 -15.79 -0.42
C ALA A 19 9.89 -16.86 -0.87
N GLU A 20 9.37 -17.67 0.05
CA GLU A 20 8.31 -18.65 -0.22
C GLU A 20 7.02 -17.97 -0.67
N VAL A 21 6.60 -16.91 0.02
CA VAL A 21 5.43 -16.11 -0.38
C VAL A 21 5.64 -15.47 -1.74
N ALA A 22 6.80 -14.86 -1.99
CA ALA A 22 7.11 -14.28 -3.30
C ALA A 22 7.10 -15.32 -4.43
N ALA A 23 7.65 -16.51 -4.18
CA ALA A 23 7.62 -17.62 -5.12
C ALA A 23 6.18 -18.12 -5.36
N ALA A 24 5.38 -18.24 -4.29
CA ALA A 24 3.97 -18.62 -4.38
C ALA A 24 3.16 -17.56 -5.13
N THR A 25 3.32 -16.26 -4.84
CA THR A 25 2.66 -15.16 -5.57
C THR A 25 3.07 -15.14 -7.03
N ALA A 26 4.35 -15.33 -7.35
CA ALA A 26 4.83 -15.42 -8.72
C ALA A 26 4.28 -16.64 -9.47
N ALA A 27 4.07 -17.77 -8.78
CA ALA A 27 3.56 -19.01 -9.36
C ALA A 27 2.04 -19.04 -9.48
N ALA A 28 1.31 -18.35 -8.59
CA ALA A 28 -0.10 -18.60 -8.40
C ALA A 28 -1.02 -17.80 -9.35
N ASP A 29 -0.55 -16.77 -10.06
CA ASP A 29 -1.34 -16.03 -11.08
C ASP A 29 -2.75 -15.59 -10.59
N VAL A 30 -2.94 -15.44 -9.26
CA VAL A 30 -4.28 -15.41 -8.62
C VAL A 30 -4.98 -14.05 -8.76
N ASP A 31 -4.31 -13.03 -9.27
CA ASP A 31 -4.86 -11.68 -9.34
C ASP A 31 -4.49 -10.92 -10.63
N GLY A 32 -3.93 -11.59 -11.65
CA GLY A 32 -3.61 -10.95 -12.93
C GLY A 32 -2.43 -9.97 -12.88
N THR A 33 -1.61 -10.01 -11.82
CA THR A 33 -0.41 -9.14 -11.69
C THR A 33 0.84 -9.71 -12.36
N SER A 34 0.79 -10.92 -12.94
CA SER A 34 1.93 -11.50 -13.65
C SER A 34 2.16 -10.82 -15.01
N ARG A 35 3.43 -10.63 -15.40
CA ARG A 35 3.81 -10.15 -16.75
C ARG A 35 3.15 -10.94 -17.89
N ARG A 36 2.76 -12.20 -17.66
CA ARG A 36 2.08 -13.03 -18.66
C ARG A 36 0.66 -12.54 -18.94
N ALA A 37 -0.09 -12.12 -17.91
CA ALA A 37 -1.41 -11.52 -18.10
C ALA A 37 -1.33 -10.18 -18.87
N VAL A 38 -0.25 -9.43 -18.65
CA VAL A 38 0.06 -8.16 -19.36
C VAL A 38 0.39 -8.40 -20.84
N ASP A 39 1.15 -9.45 -21.16
CA ASP A 39 1.57 -9.77 -22.54
C ASP A 39 0.49 -10.53 -23.35
N SER A 40 -0.43 -11.27 -22.70
CA SER A 40 -1.46 -12.09 -23.38
C SER A 40 -2.69 -11.30 -23.85
N GLY A 41 -2.93 -10.10 -23.34
CA GLY A 41 -4.09 -9.26 -23.71
C GLY A 41 -4.02 -8.67 -25.12
N ALA A 42 -2.87 -8.73 -25.79
CA ALA A 42 -2.68 -8.15 -27.12
C ALA A 42 -3.06 -9.09 -28.29
N ALA A 43 -3.33 -10.39 -28.04
CA ALA A 43 -3.29 -11.39 -29.11
C ALA A 43 -4.57 -12.25 -29.34
N ASP A 44 -5.59 -12.25 -28.47
CA ASP A 44 -6.74 -13.15 -28.64
C ASP A 44 -8.10 -12.45 -28.61
N GLY A 45 -8.68 -12.29 -29.80
CA GLY A 45 -9.99 -11.67 -30.06
C GLY A 45 -11.17 -12.60 -29.82
N GLY A 46 -11.29 -13.18 -28.62
CA GLY A 46 -12.30 -14.20 -28.38
C GLY A 46 -12.74 -14.43 -26.93
N ARG A 47 -13.60 -13.54 -26.40
CA ARG A 47 -14.76 -13.80 -25.50
C ARG A 47 -15.16 -12.50 -24.79
N GLY A 48 -16.44 -12.15 -24.84
CA GLY A 48 -17.01 -10.89 -24.35
C GLY A 48 -17.06 -10.71 -22.83
N GLY A 49 -15.92 -10.81 -22.15
CA GLY A 49 -15.65 -10.15 -20.87
C GLY A 49 -14.71 -8.97 -21.11
N ALA A 50 -14.89 -7.86 -20.40
CA ALA A 50 -13.91 -6.77 -20.48
C ALA A 50 -12.51 -7.32 -20.16
N ALA A 51 -11.51 -6.93 -20.96
CA ALA A 51 -10.12 -7.33 -20.70
C ALA A 51 -9.74 -6.95 -19.26
N PRO A 52 -8.96 -7.79 -18.55
CA PRO A 52 -8.51 -7.46 -17.21
C PRO A 52 -7.73 -6.14 -17.24
N ILE A 53 -8.07 -5.23 -16.31
CA ILE A 53 -7.40 -3.95 -16.17
C ILE A 53 -6.07 -4.18 -15.45
N ALA A 54 -4.95 -3.83 -16.08
CA ALA A 54 -3.64 -3.92 -15.48
C ALA A 54 -3.32 -2.64 -14.69
N LEU A 55 -3.47 -2.69 -13.36
CA LEU A 55 -3.13 -1.59 -12.46
C LEU A 55 -1.76 -1.82 -11.81
N ALA A 56 -0.84 -0.88 -12.00
CA ALA A 56 0.44 -0.84 -11.28
C ALA A 56 0.55 0.45 -10.47
N ILE A 57 0.93 0.36 -9.20
CA ILE A 57 1.20 1.51 -8.34
C ILE A 57 2.72 1.70 -8.23
N HIS A 58 3.21 2.88 -8.58
CA HIS A 58 4.64 3.19 -8.65
C HIS A 58 5.17 3.86 -7.39
N SER A 59 4.41 4.83 -6.86
CA SER A 59 4.79 5.55 -5.64
C SER A 59 3.59 6.18 -4.96
N VAL A 60 3.73 6.37 -3.66
CA VAL A 60 2.80 7.11 -2.82
C VAL A 60 3.60 8.18 -2.09
N GLU A 61 3.14 9.42 -2.12
CA GLU A 61 3.63 10.48 -1.25
C GLU A 61 2.51 10.87 -0.29
N VAL A 62 2.83 10.96 1.00
CA VAL A 62 1.90 11.39 2.05
C VAL A 62 2.48 12.59 2.78
N GLU A 63 1.65 13.56 3.13
CA GLU A 63 2.00 14.74 3.94
C GLU A 63 0.80 15.10 4.80
N GLY A 64 1.03 15.42 6.07
CA GLY A 64 -0.04 15.71 7.03
C GLY A 64 -1.08 14.60 7.19
N PHE A 65 -0.72 13.35 6.86
CA PHE A 65 -1.65 12.21 6.79
C PHE A 65 -1.35 11.19 7.88
N GLY A 66 -2.30 10.97 8.79
CA GLY A 66 -2.15 10.05 9.92
C GLY A 66 -0.98 10.40 10.82
N ALA A 67 0.03 9.53 10.91
CA ALA A 67 1.23 9.76 11.71
C ALA A 67 2.31 10.61 10.99
N PHE A 68 2.13 10.92 9.70
CA PHE A 68 3.14 11.59 8.88
C PHE A 68 2.83 13.08 8.76
N THR A 69 3.47 13.92 9.57
CA THR A 69 3.32 15.38 9.51
C THR A 69 4.01 15.97 8.27
N GLU A 70 5.25 15.56 8.01
CA GLU A 70 6.03 15.99 6.85
C GLU A 70 5.80 15.12 5.62
N ALA A 71 6.21 15.61 4.45
CA ALA A 71 6.12 14.86 3.20
C ALA A 71 7.06 13.64 3.23
N VAL A 72 6.47 12.45 3.05
CA VAL A 72 7.18 11.17 2.96
C VAL A 72 6.79 10.48 1.66
N GLN A 73 7.80 10.17 0.85
CA GLN A 73 7.62 9.38 -0.37
C GLN A 73 7.96 7.91 -0.14
N TYR A 74 7.02 7.05 -0.50
CA TYR A 74 7.16 5.60 -0.47
C TYR A 74 7.15 5.05 -1.91
N PRO A 75 8.32 4.75 -2.50
CA PRO A 75 8.38 4.13 -3.81
C PRO A 75 7.96 2.65 -3.70
N LEU A 76 7.08 2.21 -4.60
CA LEU A 76 6.47 0.88 -4.62
C LEU A 76 6.93 0.03 -5.82
N HIS A 77 7.36 0.68 -6.90
CA HIS A 77 7.81 -0.02 -8.10
C HIS A 77 8.99 -0.97 -7.83
N ALA A 78 9.00 -2.11 -8.54
CA ALA A 78 10.10 -3.08 -8.55
C ALA A 78 10.53 -3.65 -7.19
N ARG A 79 9.64 -3.65 -6.18
CA ARG A 79 9.94 -4.18 -4.84
C ARG A 79 9.53 -5.63 -4.60
N GLY A 80 8.63 -6.19 -5.42
CA GLY A 80 8.06 -7.50 -5.19
C GLY A 80 7.23 -7.56 -3.91
N VAL A 81 7.23 -8.71 -3.22
CA VAL A 81 6.55 -8.87 -1.92
C VAL A 81 7.41 -8.24 -0.83
N CYS A 82 6.83 -7.32 -0.05
CA CYS A 82 7.52 -6.59 1.00
C CYS A 82 6.76 -6.65 2.33
N ALA A 83 7.50 -6.82 3.43
CA ALA A 83 6.98 -6.61 4.78
C ALA A 83 7.07 -5.12 5.15
N VAL A 84 5.95 -4.55 5.61
CA VAL A 84 5.92 -3.19 6.16
C VAL A 84 6.10 -3.26 7.68
N VAL A 85 7.24 -2.78 8.15
CA VAL A 85 7.59 -2.73 9.58
C VAL A 85 7.73 -1.29 10.05
N GLY A 86 7.52 -1.05 11.33
CA GLY A 86 7.46 0.29 11.89
C GLY A 86 7.40 0.24 13.40
N ASP A 87 8.09 1.21 13.99
CA ASP A 87 8.42 1.35 15.40
C ASP A 87 7.98 2.75 15.85
N ASN A 88 7.22 2.84 16.93
CA ASN A 88 6.76 4.12 17.45
C ASN A 88 7.71 4.54 18.58
N ARG A 89 8.32 5.71 18.44
CA ARG A 89 9.35 6.20 19.36
C ARG A 89 8.88 7.37 20.21
N ASP A 90 7.65 7.82 19.97
CA ASP A 90 7.09 9.01 20.59
C ASP A 90 6.28 8.67 21.86
N ASP A 91 5.83 7.42 21.98
CA ASP A 91 5.09 6.91 23.14
C ASP A 91 5.67 5.58 23.65
N GLN A 92 6.17 5.58 24.90
CA GLN A 92 6.77 4.42 25.56
C GLN A 92 5.77 3.29 25.89
N CYS A 93 4.46 3.53 25.76
CA CYS A 93 3.42 2.52 25.98
C CYS A 93 2.95 1.83 24.69
N ALA A 94 3.53 2.15 23.53
CA ALA A 94 3.08 1.65 22.25
C ALA A 94 4.24 1.25 21.32
N ASP A 95 5.04 0.25 21.70
CA ASP A 95 6.26 -0.23 21.00
C ASP A 95 6.15 -0.53 19.48
N SER A 96 4.94 -0.59 18.90
CA SER A 96 4.73 -0.75 17.45
C SER A 96 3.35 -0.30 16.95
N ASN A 97 2.36 -0.25 17.85
CA ASN A 97 1.06 0.34 17.55
C ASN A 97 1.21 1.86 17.42
N GLY A 98 0.53 2.45 16.44
CA GLY A 98 0.60 3.90 16.18
C GLY A 98 1.74 4.35 15.26
N ALA A 99 2.68 3.48 14.86
CA ALA A 99 3.78 3.82 13.94
C ALA A 99 3.35 4.14 12.48
N GLY A 100 2.04 4.31 12.21
CA GLY A 100 1.53 4.72 10.89
C GLY A 100 1.55 3.65 9.79
N LYS A 101 1.92 2.39 10.07
CA LYS A 101 2.01 1.30 9.06
C LYS A 101 0.72 1.11 8.25
N THR A 102 -0.40 0.85 8.95
CA THR A 102 -1.71 0.67 8.32
C THR A 102 -2.12 1.92 7.54
N THR A 103 -1.88 3.10 8.12
CA THR A 103 -2.18 4.37 7.48
C THR A 103 -1.41 4.55 6.18
N LEU A 104 -0.12 4.21 6.15
CA LEU A 104 0.71 4.24 4.94
C LEU A 104 0.18 3.28 3.86
N VAL A 105 -0.20 2.05 4.25
CA VAL A 105 -0.71 1.05 3.31
C VAL A 105 -2.11 1.40 2.78
N MET A 106 -2.93 2.10 3.56
CA MET A 106 -4.27 2.53 3.15
C MET A 106 -4.30 3.90 2.42
N ALA A 107 -3.20 4.65 2.42
CA ALA A 107 -3.11 5.95 1.74
C ALA A 107 -3.48 5.91 0.24
N PRO A 108 -3.07 4.89 -0.56
CA PRO A 108 -3.52 4.75 -1.96
C PRO A 108 -5.04 4.63 -2.09
N MET A 109 -5.66 3.82 -1.22
CA MET A 109 -7.11 3.60 -1.23
C MET A 109 -7.85 4.90 -0.94
N TRP A 110 -7.40 5.63 0.08
CA TRP A 110 -7.95 6.94 0.39
C TRP A 110 -7.73 7.95 -0.73
N CYS A 111 -6.56 7.98 -1.36
CA CYS A 111 -6.27 8.87 -2.47
C CYS A 111 -7.23 8.65 -3.65
N LEU A 112 -7.50 7.38 -3.99
CA LEU A 112 -8.35 6.98 -5.11
C LEU A 112 -9.85 7.18 -4.83
N THR A 113 -10.29 6.89 -3.61
CA THR A 113 -11.73 6.77 -3.29
C THR A 113 -12.24 7.85 -2.33
N GLY A 114 -11.35 8.55 -1.63
CA GLY A 114 -11.67 9.41 -0.50
C GLY A 114 -12.08 8.66 0.77
N GLN A 115 -11.97 7.32 0.79
CA GLN A 115 -12.25 6.48 1.95
C GLN A 115 -11.04 5.58 2.27
N SER A 116 -10.71 5.47 3.55
CA SER A 116 -9.55 4.70 4.03
C SER A 116 -9.89 3.29 4.55
N ASP A 117 -11.18 2.92 4.61
CA ASP A 117 -11.64 1.59 5.03
C ASP A 117 -12.89 1.15 4.23
N LEU A 118 -12.83 -0.05 3.61
CA LEU A 118 -13.92 -0.69 2.87
C LEU A 118 -14.67 -1.75 3.70
N ARG A 119 -14.29 -2.04 4.96
CA ARG A 119 -14.90 -3.11 5.80
C ARG A 119 -16.35 -2.85 6.25
N MET A 120 -17.01 -1.82 5.73
CA MET A 120 -18.26 -1.28 6.25
C MET A 120 -19.53 -1.80 5.54
N GLU A 121 -19.53 -3.05 5.05
CA GLU A 121 -20.77 -3.82 4.96
C GLU A 121 -20.81 -4.84 6.09
N GLY A 122 -21.23 -4.43 7.30
CA GLY A 122 -21.77 -5.38 8.28
C GLY A 122 -21.19 -5.46 9.70
N GLY A 123 -20.45 -4.47 10.23
CA GLY A 123 -20.01 -4.57 11.62
C GLY A 123 -19.50 -3.29 12.27
N VAL A 124 -19.93 -3.06 13.52
CA VAL A 124 -19.63 -1.92 14.39
C VAL A 124 -18.14 -1.89 14.75
N SER A 125 -17.29 -1.40 13.87
CA SER A 125 -15.91 -0.99 14.16
C SER A 125 -15.74 0.42 13.61
N LYS A 126 -15.32 1.37 14.47
CA LYS A 126 -15.22 2.80 14.15
C LYS A 126 -14.44 3.00 12.84
N ALA A 127 -15.14 3.41 11.79
CA ALA A 127 -14.50 3.85 10.56
C ALA A 127 -13.57 5.02 10.88
N LEU A 128 -12.37 5.04 10.30
CA LEU A 128 -11.59 6.27 10.19
C LEU A 128 -12.40 7.21 9.30
N THR A 129 -13.06 8.17 9.93
CA THR A 129 -13.88 9.16 9.27
C THR A 129 -13.00 10.09 8.43
N LYS A 130 -13.63 10.86 7.55
CA LYS A 130 -12.97 11.81 6.62
C LYS A 130 -12.01 12.80 7.30
N LEU A 131 -12.14 13.02 8.61
CA LEU A 131 -11.31 13.91 9.42
C LEU A 131 -10.17 13.16 10.13
N ASP A 132 -10.34 11.87 10.42
CA ASP A 132 -9.37 11.07 11.19
C ASP A 132 -8.08 10.76 10.41
N VAL A 133 -8.01 11.21 9.15
CA VAL A 133 -6.84 11.06 8.29
C VAL A 133 -5.90 12.27 8.34
N VAL A 134 -6.36 13.43 8.81
CA VAL A 134 -5.51 14.61 8.96
C VAL A 134 -4.73 14.48 10.26
N ASN A 135 -3.41 14.64 10.19
CA ASN A 135 -2.57 14.64 11.38
C ASN A 135 -2.92 15.83 12.29
N ASP A 136 -3.13 15.57 13.59
CA ASP A 136 -3.59 16.57 14.57
C ASP A 136 -2.68 17.81 14.69
N GLY A 137 -1.40 17.66 14.34
CA GLY A 137 -0.41 18.74 14.39
C GLY A 137 -0.47 19.70 13.19
N VAL A 138 -1.24 19.39 12.16
CA VAL A 138 -1.35 20.19 10.93
C VAL A 138 -2.80 20.42 10.52
N LYS A 139 -2.99 21.35 9.58
CA LYS A 139 -4.31 21.81 9.15
C LYS A 139 -4.83 21.14 7.88
N ALA A 140 -3.99 20.34 7.22
CA ALA A 140 -4.30 19.73 5.94
C ALA A 140 -3.55 18.41 5.77
N ALA A 141 -4.13 17.52 4.98
CA ALA A 141 -3.52 16.27 4.54
C ALA A 141 -3.46 16.21 3.01
N ARG A 142 -2.39 15.64 2.49
CA ARG A 142 -2.16 15.47 1.06
C ARG A 142 -1.60 14.08 0.78
N VAL A 143 -2.23 13.38 -0.16
CA VAL A 143 -1.72 12.11 -0.69
C VAL A 143 -1.63 12.20 -2.20
N ARG A 144 -0.46 11.89 -2.75
CA ARG A 144 -0.21 11.77 -4.19
C ARG A 144 0.09 10.32 -4.52
N LEU A 145 -0.66 9.76 -5.44
CA LEU A 145 -0.48 8.41 -5.96
C LEU A 145 -0.04 8.49 -7.41
N GLU A 146 1.01 7.74 -7.78
CA GLU A 146 1.44 7.58 -9.16
C GLU A 146 1.42 6.11 -9.55
N GLY A 147 1.04 5.82 -10.80
CA GLY A 147 0.90 4.46 -11.29
C GLY A 147 0.70 4.39 -12.79
N SER A 148 0.28 3.23 -13.27
CA SER A 148 -0.21 3.03 -14.63
C SER A 148 -1.44 2.14 -14.66
N VAL A 149 -2.36 2.42 -15.58
CA VAL A 149 -3.51 1.58 -15.94
C VAL A 149 -3.33 1.17 -17.39
N ASP A 150 -3.27 -0.13 -17.67
CA ASP A 150 -3.05 -0.68 -19.01
C ASP A 150 -1.82 -0.06 -19.70
N GLY A 151 -0.75 0.12 -18.91
CA GLY A 151 0.51 0.75 -19.33
C GLY A 151 0.45 2.27 -19.51
N GLN A 152 -0.73 2.89 -19.43
CA GLN A 152 -0.87 4.34 -19.49
C GLN A 152 -0.59 4.96 -18.11
N PRO A 153 0.36 5.89 -17.99
CA PRO A 153 0.70 6.49 -16.71
C PRO A 153 -0.45 7.36 -16.19
N PHE A 154 -0.65 7.34 -14.87
CA PHE A 154 -1.57 8.23 -14.20
C PHE A 154 -0.95 8.79 -12.91
N TRP A 155 -1.52 9.90 -12.44
CA TRP A 155 -1.35 10.34 -11.08
C TRP A 155 -2.68 10.85 -10.52
N VAL A 156 -2.87 10.68 -9.21
CA VAL A 156 -4.00 11.21 -8.46
C VAL A 156 -3.45 11.99 -7.28
N LEU A 157 -4.06 13.14 -6.99
CA LEU A 157 -3.79 13.94 -5.80
C LEU A 157 -5.09 14.13 -5.04
N HIS A 158 -5.10 13.74 -3.78
CA HIS A 158 -6.21 14.01 -2.87
C HIS A 158 -5.73 14.89 -1.73
N THR A 159 -6.46 15.97 -1.46
CA THR A 159 -6.20 16.90 -0.36
C THR A 159 -7.40 17.04 0.55
N ARG A 160 -7.15 17.25 1.84
CA ARG A 160 -8.15 17.66 2.83
C ARG A 160 -7.63 18.76 3.72
#